data_AF-A0AAF0D3E5-F1
#
_entry.id   AF-A0AAF0D3E5-F1
#
_cell.length_a   1.000
_cell.length_b   1.000
_cell.length_c   1.000
_cell.angle_alpha   90.00
_cell.angle_beta   90.00
_cell.angle_gamma   90.00
#
_symmetry.space_group_name_H-M   'P 1'
#
loop_
_entity.id
_entity.type
_entity.pdbx_description
1 polymer ?
#
loop_
_entity_poly.entity_id
_entity_poly.type
_entity_poly.pdbx_seq_one_letter_code
_entity_poly.pdbx_strand_id
1 'polypeptide(L)'
;MHLEIIFLSLTAVVSFLLSILLIFKWRETKTRFYSDLPFLFGVSILFIGFSTLLNLIYSLTFFITEITLFRIRGVLICITAVTMFTGVLKIWLPEKIKLLIVSGLIYAISFLIILFITPSASLIITYTSPFIAVNIIFVVVTFSVVYLKRRLPSINPLLIIAGALIILASQLLKAVLPTPFAVFTPDVASLVGWVVFTLGFLVKAPYFKTTAGFNSKSG
;
A
#
# COMPACT_ATOMS: atom_id res chain seq x y z
N MET A 1 -17.89 6.91 18.30
CA MET A 1 -18.63 6.19 17.24
C MET A 1 -18.88 7.05 16.00
N HIS A 2 -19.62 8.17 16.07
CA HIS A 2 -19.88 9.00 14.88
C HIS A 2 -18.62 9.51 14.16
N LEU A 3 -17.61 9.92 14.92
CA LEU A 3 -16.34 10.40 14.36
C LEU A 3 -15.63 9.30 13.54
N GLU A 4 -15.54 8.09 14.08
CA GLU A 4 -14.93 6.93 13.42
C GLU A 4 -15.58 6.62 12.07
N ILE A 5 -16.92 6.60 12.03
CA ILE A 5 -17.70 6.36 10.80
C ILE A 5 -17.37 7.43 9.75
N ILE A 6 -17.32 8.71 10.15
CA ILE A 6 -16.99 9.82 9.25
C ILE A 6 -15.57 9.64 8.68
N PHE A 7 -14.60 9.31 9.52
CA PHE A 7 -13.21 9.14 9.09
C PHE A 7 -12.99 7.89 8.24
N LEU A 8 -13.64 6.77 8.54
CA LEU A 8 -13.61 5.57 7.69
C LEU A 8 -14.24 5.85 6.32
N SER A 9 -15.35 6.59 6.29
CA SER A 9 -15.99 7.02 5.04
C SER A 9 -15.04 7.91 4.22
N LEU A 10 -14.43 8.91 4.86
CA LEU A 10 -13.44 9.77 4.22
C LEU A 10 -12.24 8.99 3.70
N THR A 11 -11.71 8.06 4.51
CA THR A 11 -10.57 7.22 4.14
C THR A 11 -10.88 6.34 2.94
N ALA A 12 -12.08 5.75 2.89
CA ALA A 12 -12.52 4.96 1.75
C ALA A 12 -12.62 5.83 0.48
N VAL A 13 -13.31 6.98 0.56
CA VAL A 13 -13.47 7.92 -0.57
C VAL A 13 -12.11 8.39 -1.09
N VAL A 14 -11.22 8.85 -0.20
CA VAL A 14 -9.89 9.32 -0.61
C VAL A 14 -9.09 8.18 -1.21
N SER A 15 -9.15 6.96 -0.66
CA SER A 15 -8.46 5.80 -1.25
C SER A 15 -8.95 5.53 -2.68
N PHE A 16 -10.26 5.56 -2.93
CA PHE A 16 -10.79 5.42 -4.30
C PHE A 16 -10.29 6.54 -5.22
N LEU A 17 -10.28 7.80 -4.76
CA LEU A 17 -9.77 8.92 -5.54
C LEU A 17 -8.28 8.76 -5.87
N LEU A 18 -7.44 8.43 -4.88
CA LEU A 18 -6.00 8.19 -5.09
C LEU A 18 -5.74 7.03 -6.06
N SER A 19 -6.51 5.94 -5.93
CA SER A 19 -6.44 4.80 -6.84
C SER A 19 -6.77 5.22 -8.28
N ILE A 20 -7.90 5.91 -8.47
CA ILE A 20 -8.34 6.41 -9.78
C ILE A 20 -7.28 7.33 -10.39
N LEU A 21 -6.70 8.24 -9.61
CA LEU A 21 -5.63 9.14 -10.06
C LEU A 21 -4.41 8.37 -10.56
N LEU A 22 -3.95 7.35 -9.84
CA LEU A 22 -2.81 6.53 -10.27
C LEU A 22 -3.11 5.69 -11.51
N ILE A 23 -4.33 5.15 -11.62
CA ILE A 23 -4.77 4.40 -12.79
C ILE A 23 -4.87 5.33 -14.01
N PHE A 24 -5.37 6.55 -13.86
CA PHE A 24 -5.36 7.55 -14.94
C PHE A 24 -3.94 7.89 -15.37
N LYS A 25 -3.04 8.12 -14.42
CA LYS A 25 -1.63 8.36 -14.73
C LYS A 25 -0.99 7.20 -15.48
N TRP A 26 -1.33 5.95 -15.14
CA TRP A 26 -0.90 4.79 -15.91
C TRP A 26 -1.50 4.77 -17.32
N ARG A 27 -2.77 5.17 -17.49
CA ARG A 27 -3.40 5.24 -18.83
C ARG A 27 -2.75 6.28 -19.74
N GLU A 28 -2.15 7.33 -19.19
CA GLU A 28 -1.45 8.38 -19.94
C GLU A 28 -0.05 7.99 -20.41
N THR A 29 0.51 6.85 -19.95
CA THR A 29 1.84 6.42 -20.42
C THR A 29 1.79 5.90 -21.85
N LYS A 30 2.81 6.24 -22.66
CA LYS A 30 2.89 5.83 -24.08
C LYS A 30 2.93 4.31 -24.24
N THR A 31 3.72 3.64 -23.41
CA THR A 31 3.82 2.18 -23.32
C THR A 31 3.31 1.75 -21.95
N ARG A 32 2.26 0.93 -21.94
CA ARG A 32 1.54 0.50 -20.74
C ARG A 32 1.84 -0.95 -20.45
N PHE A 33 2.35 -1.22 -19.26
CA PHE A 33 2.46 -2.58 -18.74
C PHE A 33 1.70 -2.71 -17.43
N TYR A 34 1.05 -3.85 -17.20
CA TYR A 34 0.38 -4.15 -15.92
C TYR A 34 1.35 -4.27 -14.74
N SER A 35 2.65 -4.22 -15.02
CA SER A 35 3.70 -4.19 -14.01
C SER A 35 4.18 -2.78 -13.66
N ASP A 36 3.62 -1.75 -14.29
CA ASP A 36 4.03 -0.38 -14.04
C ASP A 36 3.62 0.03 -12.62
N LEU A 37 4.52 0.71 -11.92
CA LEU A 37 4.30 1.10 -10.51
C LEU A 37 2.99 1.87 -10.29
N PRO A 38 2.60 2.87 -11.12
CA PRO A 38 1.33 3.56 -10.93
C PRO A 38 0.12 2.61 -11.01
N PHE A 39 0.15 1.62 -11.90
CA PHE A 39 -0.92 0.63 -11.99
C PHE A 39 -0.96 -0.26 -10.74
N LEU A 40 0.19 -0.86 -10.36
CA LEU A 40 0.26 -1.77 -9.23
C LEU A 40 -0.13 -1.09 -7.91
N PHE A 41 0.35 0.14 -7.67
CA PHE A 41 -0.05 0.90 -6.49
C PHE A 41 -1.50 1.40 -6.58
N GLY A 42 -1.98 1.80 -7.76
CA GLY A 42 -3.37 2.18 -7.97
C GLY A 42 -4.34 1.04 -7.64
N VAL A 43 -4.06 -0.17 -8.13
CA VAL A 43 -4.83 -1.39 -7.81
C VAL A 43 -4.74 -1.72 -6.33
N SER A 44 -3.55 -1.64 -5.74
CA SER A 44 -3.38 -1.89 -4.30
C SER A 44 -4.23 -0.93 -3.46
N ILE A 45 -4.20 0.38 -3.75
CA ILE A 45 -5.00 1.38 -3.05
C ILE A 45 -6.51 1.17 -3.30
N LEU A 46 -6.91 0.66 -4.47
CA LEU A 46 -8.31 0.29 -4.74
C LEU A 46 -8.81 -0.75 -3.74
N PHE A 47 -8.03 -1.82 -3.55
CA PHE A 47 -8.36 -2.88 -2.61
C PHE A 47 -8.31 -2.42 -1.15
N ILE A 48 -7.46 -1.45 -0.81
CA ILE A 48 -7.50 -0.76 0.48
C ILE A 48 -8.82 0.00 0.66
N GLY A 49 -9.29 0.69 -0.39
CA GLY A 49 -10.58 1.37 -0.39
C GLY A 49 -11.74 0.42 -0.09
N PHE A 50 -11.79 -0.72 -0.79
CA PHE A 50 -12.78 -1.77 -0.51
C PHE A 50 -12.65 -2.37 0.89
N SER A 51 -11.43 -2.65 1.35
CA SER A 51 -11.16 -3.14 2.70
C SER A 51 -11.65 -2.16 3.78
N THR A 52 -11.47 -0.86 3.54
CA THR A 52 -11.93 0.21 4.43
C THR A 52 -13.45 0.33 4.41
N LEU A 53 -14.09 0.15 3.24
CA LEU A 53 -15.55 0.11 3.13
C LEU A 53 -16.16 -1.07 3.88
N LEU A 54 -15.54 -2.25 3.84
CA LEU A 54 -15.97 -3.38 4.68
C LEU A 54 -15.79 -3.09 6.17
N ASN A 55 -14.73 -2.36 6.56
CA ASN A 55 -14.55 -1.91 7.94
C ASN A 55 -15.63 -0.91 8.36
N LEU A 56 -16.03 0.00 7.46
CA LEU A 56 -17.12 0.94 7.69
C LEU A 56 -18.46 0.20 7.88
N ILE A 57 -18.76 -0.78 7.01
CA ILE A 57 -19.96 -1.62 7.14
C ILE A 57 -19.95 -2.32 8.50
N TYR A 58 -18.82 -2.90 8.88
CA TYR A 58 -18.63 -3.54 10.19
C TYR A 58 -18.92 -2.59 11.35
N SER A 59 -18.38 -1.35 11.31
CA SER A 59 -18.63 -0.35 12.35
C SER A 59 -20.08 0.17 12.38
N LEU A 60 -20.85 0.04 11.29
CA LEU A 60 -22.27 0.41 11.23
C LEU A 60 -23.20 -0.71 11.69
N THR A 61 -22.85 -1.97 11.39
CA THR A 61 -23.61 -3.15 11.82
C THR A 61 -23.21 -3.52 13.24
N PHE A 62 -23.84 -2.89 14.24
CA PHE A 62 -23.65 -3.15 15.68
C PHE A 62 -23.70 -4.64 16.12
N PHE A 63 -24.13 -5.56 15.25
CA PHE A 63 -24.50 -6.93 15.61
C PHE A 63 -23.77 -8.04 14.84
N ILE A 64 -22.91 -7.73 13.86
CA ILE A 64 -22.31 -8.77 13.00
C ILE A 64 -20.81 -8.87 13.27
N THR A 65 -20.46 -9.55 14.37
CA THR A 65 -19.11 -10.10 14.61
C THR A 65 -18.83 -11.31 13.72
N GLU A 66 -19.21 -11.27 12.45
CA GLU A 66 -18.92 -12.38 11.56
C GLU A 66 -17.46 -12.35 11.15
N ILE A 67 -16.73 -13.34 11.64
CA ILE A 67 -15.39 -13.68 11.18
C ILE A 67 -15.31 -13.80 9.65
N THR A 68 -16.43 -14.12 8.99
CA THR A 68 -16.59 -14.14 7.54
C THR A 68 -16.26 -12.77 6.92
N LEU A 69 -16.87 -11.69 7.39
CA LEU A 69 -16.61 -10.34 6.87
C LEU A 69 -15.16 -9.93 7.11
N PHE A 70 -14.61 -10.31 8.27
CA PHE A 70 -13.21 -10.08 8.61
C PHE A 70 -12.25 -10.83 7.67
N ARG A 71 -12.59 -12.07 7.30
CA ARG A 71 -11.83 -12.87 6.33
C ARG A 71 -11.90 -12.27 4.93
N ILE A 72 -13.08 -11.84 4.46
CA ILE A 72 -13.22 -11.17 3.16
C ILE A 72 -12.32 -9.92 3.13
N ARG A 73 -12.38 -9.10 4.18
CA ARG A 73 -11.50 -7.94 4.33
C ARG A 73 -10.01 -8.34 4.30
N GLY A 74 -9.64 -9.40 5.01
CA GLY A 74 -8.28 -9.94 5.01
C GLY A 74 -7.81 -10.39 3.62
N VAL A 75 -8.69 -10.94 2.78
CA VAL A 75 -8.36 -11.30 1.38
C VAL A 75 -8.04 -10.04 0.56
N LEU A 76 -8.80 -8.95 0.72
CA LEU A 76 -8.53 -7.68 0.02
C LEU A 76 -7.16 -7.09 0.44
N ILE A 77 -6.83 -7.21 1.73
CA ILE A 77 -5.51 -6.81 2.26
C ILE A 77 -4.41 -7.71 1.69
N CYS A 78 -4.65 -9.03 1.57
CA CYS A 78 -3.72 -9.95 0.94
C CYS A 78 -3.43 -9.57 -0.50
N ILE A 79 -4.46 -9.25 -1.30
CA ILE A 79 -4.28 -8.79 -2.69
C ILE A 79 -3.41 -7.54 -2.73
N THR A 80 -3.74 -6.54 -1.90
CA THR A 80 -2.96 -5.30 -1.76
C THR A 80 -1.49 -5.60 -1.46
N ALA A 81 -1.24 -6.44 -0.45
CA ALA A 81 0.11 -6.77 -0.02
C ALA A 81 0.89 -7.52 -1.11
N VAL A 82 0.28 -8.52 -1.76
CA VAL A 82 0.91 -9.28 -2.84
C VAL A 82 1.25 -8.38 -4.03
N THR A 83 0.33 -7.49 -4.44
CA THR A 83 0.55 -6.56 -5.55
C THR A 83 1.70 -5.59 -5.25
N MET A 84 1.76 -5.03 -4.04
CA MET A 84 2.88 -4.18 -3.64
C MET A 84 4.19 -4.95 -3.57
N PHE A 85 4.19 -6.12 -2.94
CA PHE A 85 5.38 -6.94 -2.75
C PHE A 85 5.98 -7.32 -4.10
N THR A 86 5.16 -7.82 -5.02
CA THR A 86 5.59 -8.20 -6.38
C THR A 86 6.06 -7.01 -7.20
N GLY A 87 5.38 -5.85 -7.09
CA GLY A 87 5.80 -4.62 -7.77
C GLY A 87 7.16 -4.11 -7.32
N VAL A 88 7.39 -4.10 -6.02
CA VAL A 88 8.67 -3.71 -5.42
C VAL A 88 9.75 -4.74 -5.77
N LEU A 89 9.44 -6.03 -5.69
CA LEU A 89 10.38 -7.10 -6.02
C LEU A 89 10.81 -7.05 -7.49
N LYS A 90 9.93 -6.65 -8.40
CA LYS A 90 10.26 -6.43 -9.82
C LYS A 90 11.39 -5.41 -10.01
N ILE A 91 11.51 -4.41 -9.14
CA ILE A 91 12.60 -3.42 -9.18
C ILE A 91 13.95 -4.10 -8.89
N TRP A 92 13.97 -5.08 -7.99
CA TRP A 92 15.18 -5.83 -7.63
C TRP A 92 15.50 -6.95 -8.61
N LEU A 93 14.49 -7.59 -9.17
CA LEU A 93 14.60 -8.81 -9.98
C LEU A 93 13.89 -8.66 -11.34
N PRO A 94 14.29 -7.70 -12.21
CA PRO A 94 13.54 -7.37 -13.43
C PRO A 94 13.44 -8.53 -14.43
N GLU A 95 14.45 -9.40 -14.48
CA GLU A 95 14.55 -10.48 -15.47
C GLU A 95 14.15 -11.85 -14.90
N LYS A 96 14.04 -12.00 -13.58
CA LYS A 96 13.79 -13.31 -12.93
C LYS A 96 12.28 -13.54 -12.70
N ILE A 97 11.51 -13.58 -13.78
CA ILE A 97 10.04 -13.71 -13.74
C ILE A 97 9.59 -14.92 -12.91
N LYS A 98 10.23 -16.09 -13.07
CA LYS A 98 9.90 -17.29 -12.30
C LYS A 98 10.05 -17.06 -10.79
N LEU A 99 11.15 -16.43 -10.36
CA LEU A 99 11.40 -16.15 -8.94
C LEU A 99 10.41 -15.12 -8.39
N LEU A 100 10.02 -14.13 -9.19
CA LEU A 100 9.00 -13.14 -8.82
C LEU A 100 7.62 -13.79 -8.61
N ILE A 101 7.21 -14.69 -9.51
CA ILE A 101 5.94 -15.42 -9.39
C ILE A 101 5.97 -16.33 -8.17
N VAL A 102 7.03 -17.14 -8.01
CA VAL A 102 7.14 -18.10 -6.89
C VAL A 102 7.14 -17.38 -5.55
N SER A 103 7.92 -16.31 -5.39
CA SER A 103 7.95 -15.54 -4.14
C SER A 103 6.61 -14.83 -3.85
N GLY A 104 5.96 -14.27 -4.86
CA GLY A 104 4.62 -13.70 -4.74
C GLY A 104 3.58 -14.74 -4.30
N LEU A 105 3.62 -15.95 -4.88
CA LEU A 105 2.74 -17.06 -4.49
C LEU A 105 3.01 -17.54 -3.07
N ILE A 106 4.28 -17.72 -2.69
CA ILE A 106 4.64 -18.11 -1.31
C ILE A 106 4.12 -17.09 -0.32
N TYR A 107 4.31 -15.79 -0.59
CA TYR A 107 3.80 -14.73 0.27
C TYR A 107 2.27 -14.75 0.37
N ALA A 108 1.57 -14.87 -0.77
CA ALA A 108 0.11 -14.93 -0.82
C ALA A 108 -0.46 -16.14 -0.06
N ILE A 109 0.08 -17.33 -0.34
CA ILE A 109 -0.36 -18.59 0.29
C ILE A 109 -0.11 -18.53 1.80
N SER A 110 1.08 -18.08 2.22
CA SER A 110 1.39 -17.94 3.65
C SER A 110 0.41 -17.00 4.37
N PHE A 111 0.09 -15.86 3.74
CA PHE A 111 -0.88 -14.90 4.28
C PHE A 111 -2.28 -15.52 4.38
N LEU A 112 -2.75 -16.20 3.32
CA LEU A 112 -4.07 -16.82 3.29
C LEU A 112 -4.19 -17.99 4.28
N ILE A 113 -3.14 -18.80 4.45
CA ILE A 113 -3.09 -19.86 5.45
C ILE A 113 -3.33 -19.27 6.84
N ILE A 114 -2.60 -18.22 7.21
CA ILE A 114 -2.79 -17.52 8.49
C ILE A 114 -4.23 -16.99 8.60
N LEU A 115 -4.75 -16.36 7.55
CA LEU A 115 -6.08 -15.76 7.54
C LEU A 115 -7.21 -16.79 7.77
N PHE A 116 -7.11 -17.98 7.18
CA PHE A 116 -8.17 -19.00 7.26
C PHE A 116 -8.04 -19.96 8.44
N ILE A 117 -6.81 -20.23 8.90
CA ILE A 117 -6.57 -21.10 10.07
C ILE A 117 -6.91 -20.38 11.38
N THR A 118 -6.73 -19.07 11.43
CA THR A 118 -6.89 -18.33 12.68
C THR A 118 -8.35 -18.21 13.11
N PRO A 119 -8.70 -18.53 14.38
CA PRO A 119 -10.08 -18.67 14.83
C PRO A 119 -10.74 -17.34 15.27
N SER A 120 -9.98 -16.26 15.43
CA SER A 120 -10.52 -14.97 15.91
C SER A 120 -9.98 -13.79 15.11
N ALA A 121 -10.80 -12.73 15.01
CA ALA A 121 -10.41 -11.49 14.32
C ALA A 121 -9.18 -10.82 14.95
N SER A 122 -9.07 -10.84 16.28
CA SER A 122 -7.91 -10.28 17.00
C SER A 122 -6.62 -11.00 16.63
N LEU A 123 -6.61 -12.34 16.61
CA LEU A 123 -5.44 -13.11 16.20
C LEU A 123 -5.11 -12.92 14.72
N ILE A 124 -6.12 -12.78 13.84
CA ILE A 124 -5.88 -12.50 12.42
C ILE A 124 -5.11 -11.17 12.30
N ILE A 125 -5.54 -10.12 12.99
CA ILE A 125 -4.83 -8.82 12.99
C ILE A 125 -3.40 -9.01 13.49
N THR A 126 -3.22 -9.67 14.63
CA THR A 126 -1.90 -9.87 15.25
C THR A 126 -0.93 -10.60 14.31
N TYR A 127 -1.37 -11.65 13.60
CA TYR A 127 -0.50 -12.44 12.73
C TYR A 127 -0.34 -11.87 11.32
N THR A 128 -1.31 -11.14 10.79
CA THR A 128 -1.21 -10.51 9.46
C THR A 128 -0.48 -9.17 9.49
N SER A 129 -0.49 -8.45 10.62
CA SER A 129 0.20 -7.15 10.74
C SER A 129 1.70 -7.21 10.45
N PRO A 130 2.47 -8.21 10.93
CA PRO A 130 3.88 -8.39 10.56
C PRO A 130 4.11 -8.53 9.06
N PHE A 131 3.24 -9.23 8.33
CA PHE A 131 3.35 -9.39 6.87
C PHE A 131 3.24 -8.05 6.16
N ILE A 132 2.28 -7.21 6.60
CA ILE A 132 2.08 -5.87 6.06
C ILE A 132 3.27 -4.97 6.41
N ALA A 133 3.75 -5.03 7.65
CA ALA A 133 4.91 -4.26 8.11
C ALA A 133 6.19 -4.59 7.30
N VAL A 134 6.48 -5.87 7.08
CA VAL A 134 7.62 -6.31 6.25
C VAL A 134 7.51 -5.76 4.83
N ASN A 135 6.31 -5.74 4.26
CA ASN A 135 6.09 -5.18 2.92
C ASN A 135 6.38 -3.67 2.87
N ILE A 136 5.89 -2.92 3.86
CA ILE A 136 6.16 -1.47 3.96
C ILE A 136 7.65 -1.20 4.15
N ILE A 137 8.35 -1.99 4.98
CA ILE A 137 9.81 -1.90 5.14
C ILE A 137 10.50 -2.16 3.81
N PHE A 138 10.06 -3.17 3.06
CA PHE A 138 10.62 -3.49 1.75
C PHE A 138 10.42 -2.37 0.73
N VAL A 139 9.26 -1.70 0.73
CA VAL A 139 9.00 -0.48 -0.03
C VAL A 139 10.00 0.62 0.35
N VAL A 140 10.15 0.92 1.65
CA VAL A 140 11.09 1.95 2.15
C VAL A 140 12.52 1.67 1.70
N VAL A 141 13.01 0.44 1.89
CA VAL A 141 14.36 0.02 1.48
C VAL A 141 14.54 0.19 -0.03
N THR A 142 13.55 -0.25 -0.81
CA THR A 142 13.62 -0.18 -2.27
C THR A 142 13.70 1.25 -2.76
N PHE A 143 12.81 2.13 -2.29
CA PHE A 143 12.81 3.51 -2.73
C PHE A 143 13.99 4.31 -2.18
N SER A 144 14.55 3.92 -1.03
CA SER A 144 15.82 4.47 -0.54
C SER A 144 16.97 4.14 -1.49
N VAL A 145 17.05 2.89 -1.96
CA VAL A 145 18.05 2.49 -2.97
C VAL A 145 17.81 3.18 -4.31
N VAL A 146 16.55 3.34 -4.74
CA VAL A 146 16.20 4.09 -5.95
C VAL A 146 16.67 5.55 -5.86
N TYR A 147 16.46 6.20 -4.71
CA TYR A 147 16.93 7.56 -4.45
C TYR A 147 18.46 7.64 -4.49
N LEU A 148 19.15 6.77 -3.75
CA LEU A 148 20.62 6.74 -3.70
C LEU A 148 21.25 6.50 -5.08
N LYS A 149 20.64 5.61 -5.87
CA LYS A 149 21.10 5.31 -7.25
C LYS A 149 20.56 6.27 -8.31
N ARG A 150 19.79 7.29 -7.92
CA ARG A 150 19.13 8.27 -8.82
C ARG A 150 18.34 7.61 -9.96
N ARG A 151 17.70 6.47 -9.68
CA ARG A 151 16.86 5.74 -10.64
C ARG A 151 15.43 6.30 -10.65
N LEU A 152 14.65 5.98 -11.68
CA LEU A 152 13.24 6.35 -11.82
C LEU A 152 12.97 7.86 -11.61
N PRO A 153 13.49 8.74 -12.49
CA PRO A 153 13.37 10.18 -12.31
C PRO A 153 11.92 10.69 -12.44
N SER A 154 11.03 9.89 -13.04
CA SER A 154 9.60 10.19 -13.22
C SER A 154 8.78 10.16 -11.93
N ILE A 155 9.33 9.65 -10.83
CA ILE A 155 8.69 9.57 -9.52
C ILE A 155 9.60 10.20 -8.47
N ASN A 156 9.03 10.76 -7.40
CA ASN A 156 9.75 11.29 -6.27
C ASN A 156 9.86 10.23 -5.16
N PRO A 157 11.00 9.50 -5.05
CA PRO A 157 11.15 8.43 -4.07
C PRO A 157 11.14 8.94 -2.62
N LEU A 158 11.49 10.21 -2.36
CA LEU A 158 11.49 10.75 -0.99
C LEU A 158 10.07 10.84 -0.43
N LEU A 159 9.11 11.28 -1.26
CA LEU A 159 7.69 11.32 -0.87
C LEU A 159 7.13 9.90 -0.68
N ILE A 160 7.53 8.95 -1.53
CA ILE A 160 7.15 7.54 -1.38
C ILE A 160 7.67 6.98 -0.04
N ILE A 161 8.95 7.23 0.29
CA ILE A 161 9.56 6.83 1.56
C ILE A 161 8.83 7.47 2.74
N ALA A 162 8.61 8.79 2.70
CA ALA A 162 7.94 9.52 3.77
C ALA A 162 6.52 8.98 4.01
N GLY A 163 5.74 8.80 2.94
CA GLY A 163 4.40 8.21 3.02
C GLY A 163 4.43 6.79 3.59
N ALA A 164 5.35 5.95 3.12
CA ALA A 164 5.51 4.58 3.62
C ALA A 164 5.90 4.53 5.10
N LEU A 165 6.78 5.42 5.57
CA LEU A 165 7.14 5.51 6.99
C LEU A 165 5.97 5.96 7.86
N ILE A 166 5.14 6.90 7.39
CA ILE A 166 3.92 7.32 8.09
C ILE A 166 2.94 6.14 8.18
N ILE A 167 2.76 5.38 7.08
CA ILE A 167 1.91 4.17 7.07
C ILE A 167 2.46 3.14 8.05
N LEU A 168 3.77 2.88 8.06
CA LEU A 168 4.41 1.93 8.98
C LEU A 168 4.19 2.34 10.43
N ALA A 169 4.44 3.61 10.76
CA ALA A 169 4.20 4.15 12.09
C ALA A 169 2.72 3.97 12.50
N SER A 170 1.78 4.17 11.58
CA SER A 170 0.36 3.90 11.87
C SER A 170 0.09 2.44 12.21
N GLN A 171 0.70 1.48 11.50
CA GLN A 171 0.50 0.05 11.79
C GLN A 171 1.08 -0.34 13.14
N LEU A 172 2.25 0.23 13.50
CA LEU A 172 2.85 0.01 14.81
C LEU A 172 2.02 0.63 15.93
N LEU A 173 1.47 1.83 15.71
CA LEU A 173 0.56 2.47 16.67
C LEU A 173 -0.72 1.66 16.91
N LYS A 174 -1.27 1.00 15.88
CA LYS A 174 -2.41 0.08 16.04
C LYS A 174 -2.12 -1.10 16.96
N ALA A 175 -0.87 -1.58 16.98
CA ALA A 175 -0.47 -2.70 17.80
C ALA A 175 -0.24 -2.31 19.29
N VAL A 176 0.04 -1.03 19.57
CA VAL A 176 0.49 -0.57 20.90
C VAL A 176 -0.58 0.24 21.64
N LEU A 177 -1.45 0.97 20.93
CA LEU A 177 -2.42 1.86 21.58
C LEU A 177 -3.62 1.09 22.17
N PRO A 178 -4.16 1.52 23.33
CA PRO A 178 -5.41 0.99 23.87
C PRO A 178 -6.65 1.58 23.16
N THR A 179 -7.71 0.79 23.03
CA THR A 179 -9.02 1.21 22.47
C THR A 179 -9.70 2.18 23.43
N PRO A 180 -9.81 3.49 23.12
CA PRO A 180 -10.34 4.00 21.85
C PRO A 180 -9.38 4.86 21.00
N PHE A 181 -8.20 5.22 21.52
CA PHE A 181 -7.21 6.00 20.76
C PHE A 181 -6.51 5.18 19.66
N ALA A 182 -6.55 3.86 19.78
CA ALA A 182 -6.00 2.91 18.80
C ALA A 182 -6.71 2.88 17.45
N VAL A 183 -7.94 3.38 17.37
CA VAL A 183 -8.75 3.30 16.13
C VAL A 183 -8.61 4.60 15.34
N PHE A 184 -8.76 5.74 15.99
CA PHE A 184 -8.80 7.05 15.32
C PHE A 184 -7.45 7.50 14.77
N THR A 185 -6.44 7.59 15.64
CA THR A 185 -5.14 8.20 15.29
C THR A 185 -4.40 7.42 14.19
N PRO A 186 -4.38 6.07 14.22
CA PRO A 186 -3.67 5.32 13.20
C PRO A 186 -4.35 5.33 11.83
N ASP A 187 -5.68 5.36 11.76
CA ASP A 187 -6.37 5.42 10.46
C ASP A 187 -6.15 6.77 9.77
N VAL A 188 -6.19 7.88 10.52
CA VAL A 188 -5.87 9.21 10.00
C VAL A 188 -4.40 9.28 9.56
N ALA A 189 -3.47 8.77 10.38
CA ALA A 189 -2.06 8.70 10.01
C ALA A 189 -1.85 7.87 8.73
N SER A 190 -2.49 6.71 8.62
CA SER A 190 -2.42 5.88 7.41
C SER A 190 -2.95 6.61 6.19
N LEU A 191 -4.07 7.35 6.31
CA LEU A 191 -4.65 8.13 5.22
C LEU A 191 -3.68 9.21 4.74
N VAL A 192 -3.11 9.98 5.66
CA VAL A 192 -2.09 11.00 5.36
C VAL A 192 -0.89 10.34 4.67
N GLY A 193 -0.44 9.19 5.17
CA GLY A 193 0.63 8.41 4.57
C GLY A 193 0.34 8.00 3.13
N TRP A 194 -0.87 7.52 2.82
CA TRP A 194 -1.29 7.19 1.45
C TRP A 194 -1.36 8.39 0.51
N VAL A 195 -1.80 9.54 1.01
CA VAL A 195 -1.80 10.80 0.24
C VAL A 195 -0.36 11.19 -0.10
N VAL A 196 0.54 11.26 0.88
CA VAL A 196 1.96 11.59 0.68
C VAL A 196 2.64 10.59 -0.26
N PHE A 197 2.34 9.30 -0.08
CA PHE A 197 2.84 8.23 -0.95
C PHE A 197 2.43 8.44 -2.41
N THR A 198 1.15 8.74 -2.64
CA THR A 198 0.59 8.96 -3.98
C THR A 198 1.14 10.22 -4.63
N LEU A 199 1.36 11.30 -3.85
CA LEU A 199 2.04 12.51 -4.33
C LEU A 199 3.45 12.20 -4.85
N GLY A 200 4.12 11.17 -4.33
CA GLY A 200 5.39 10.68 -4.84
C GLY A 200 5.35 10.19 -6.29
N PHE A 201 4.19 9.82 -6.81
CA PHE A 201 4.02 9.55 -8.23
C PHE A 201 3.76 10.81 -9.03
N LEU A 202 3.12 11.83 -8.46
CA LEU A 202 2.71 13.04 -9.18
C LEU A 202 3.84 14.08 -9.28
N VAL A 203 4.66 14.21 -8.23
CA VAL A 203 5.80 15.12 -8.17
C VAL A 203 7.05 14.42 -8.69
N LYS A 204 7.87 15.12 -9.50
CA LYS A 204 9.13 14.58 -10.03
C LYS A 204 10.23 14.55 -8.96
N ALA A 205 11.21 13.67 -9.12
CA ALA A 205 12.37 13.63 -8.23
C ALA A 205 13.18 14.94 -8.25
N PRO A 206 13.82 15.34 -7.13
CA PRO A 206 14.70 16.50 -7.08
C PRO A 206 15.85 16.43 -8.11
N TYR A 207 16.33 15.21 -8.39
CA TYR A 207 17.43 14.96 -9.34
C TYR A 207 16.98 14.84 -10.81
N PHE A 208 15.70 15.07 -11.13
CA PHE A 208 15.17 14.99 -12.50
C PHE A 208 15.88 15.97 -13.45
N LYS A 209 16.20 17.19 -13.00
CA LYS A 209 16.86 18.21 -13.83
C LYS A 209 18.32 17.87 -14.13
N THR A 210 19.03 17.24 -13.20
CA THR A 210 20.44 16.89 -13.34
C THR A 210 20.67 15.80 -14.40
N THR A 211 19.74 14.84 -14.52
CA THR A 211 19.81 13.80 -15.56
C THR A 211 19.34 14.29 -16.93
N ALA A 212 18.39 15.23 -17.01
CA ALA A 212 17.97 15.83 -18.28
C ALA A 212 19.09 16.67 -18.94
N GLY A 213 19.91 17.36 -18.14
CA GLY A 213 21.06 18.13 -18.66
C GLY A 213 22.19 17.25 -19.21
N PHE A 214 22.37 16.04 -18.67
CA PHE A 214 23.46 15.14 -19.08
C PHE A 214 23.25 14.55 -20.48
N ASN A 215 22.01 14.25 -20.88
CA ASN A 215 21.68 13.74 -22.21
C ASN A 215 21.62 14.81 -23.31
N SER A 216 21.65 16.09 -22.97
CA SER A 216 21.61 17.19 -23.96
C SER A 216 22.98 17.58 -24.54
N LYS A 217 24.07 17.01 -24.01
CA LYS A 217 25.45 17.32 -24.43
C LYS A 217 26.16 16.16 -25.15
N SER A 218 25.43 15.11 -25.50
CA SER A 218 25.97 13.91 -26.17
C SER A 218 25.35 13.67 -27.56
N GLY A 219 24.89 14.74 -28.21
CA GLY A 219 24.39 14.73 -29.59
C GLY A 219 25.12 15.79 -30.40
#